data_AF-A0AAD3MTB0-F1
#
_entry.id   AF-A0AAD3MTB0-F1
#
_cell.length_a   1.000
_cell.length_b   1.000
_cell.length_c   1.000
_cell.angle_alpha   90.00
_cell.angle_beta   90.00
_cell.angle_gamma   90.00
#
_symmetry.space_group_name_H-M   'P 1'
#
loop_
_entity.id
_entity.type
_entity.pdbx_description
1 polymer ?
#
loop_
_entity_poly.entity_id
_entity_poly.type
_entity_poly.pdbx_seq_one_letter_code
_entity_poly.pdbx_strand_id
1 'polypeptide(L)'
;MENSHQDKVQKKPIRLIAAACNEMGIGKDGKLPWHLPSEFHYFVDTVTRVSRPGKMNLMVWGRLCWFSNPETMFPMANILHVVLSNTLNTVPDHAHFLCQDFESAIRLAAEPPLADIIETIWIGGGTQVYKDALNHPWCDLVYLTDIMADFDCDVFFPKFDRGLFKLQERFPDVPSGVQEENGVKYKFQVFKKETVAIAMTTGPCRVMQTAADGKWKLLTYIITPASPHPFLPVLFIPLDTQVLSLFVVTPIVHITREP
;
A
#
# COMPACT_ATOMS: atom_id res chain seq x y z
N MET A 1 -25.54 4.43 -31.09
CA MET A 1 -25.33 3.37 -30.09
C MET A 1 -24.01 3.67 -29.40
N GLU A 2 -24.00 4.64 -28.50
CA GLU A 2 -22.85 4.95 -27.65
C GLU A 2 -23.12 4.30 -26.30
N ASN A 3 -22.57 3.11 -26.08
CA ASN A 3 -22.63 2.47 -24.78
C ASN A 3 -21.38 2.87 -24.01
N SER A 4 -21.60 3.73 -23.03
CA SER A 4 -20.67 4.16 -21.98
C SER A 4 -20.00 2.96 -21.29
N HIS A 5 -18.80 2.59 -21.74
CA HIS A 5 -17.86 1.87 -20.89
C HIS A 5 -17.11 2.92 -20.08
N GLN A 6 -17.73 3.34 -18.99
CA GLN A 6 -17.02 4.10 -17.98
C GLN A 6 -16.07 3.10 -17.31
N ASP A 7 -14.78 3.19 -17.66
CA ASP A 7 -13.71 2.32 -17.14
C ASP A 7 -13.73 2.33 -15.61
N LYS A 8 -14.35 1.30 -15.03
CA LYS A 8 -14.41 1.14 -13.58
C LYS A 8 -13.08 0.57 -13.13
N VAL A 9 -12.22 1.45 -12.63
CA VAL A 9 -11.00 1.09 -11.90
C VAL A 9 -11.33 0.01 -10.86
N GLN A 10 -10.78 -1.19 -11.05
CA GLN A 10 -10.97 -2.32 -10.16
C GLN A 10 -9.90 -2.28 -9.07
N LYS A 11 -10.29 -1.95 -7.84
CA LYS A 11 -9.37 -1.96 -6.69
C LYS A 11 -8.69 -3.33 -6.54
N LYS A 12 -7.37 -3.34 -6.44
CA LYS A 12 -6.54 -4.53 -6.16
C LYS A 12 -5.81 -4.37 -4.82
N PRO A 13 -5.69 -5.41 -3.98
CA PRO A 13 -4.86 -5.36 -2.80
C PRO A 13 -3.39 -5.10 -3.19
N ILE A 14 -2.74 -4.18 -2.46
CA ILE A 14 -1.30 -3.92 -2.58
C ILE A 14 -0.59 -4.54 -1.39
N ARG A 15 0.37 -5.41 -1.66
CA ARG A 15 1.09 -6.16 -0.63
C ARG A 15 2.58 -5.96 -0.79
N LEU A 16 3.25 -5.65 0.30
CA LEU A 16 4.70 -5.56 0.32
C LEU A 16 5.28 -6.90 0.74
N ILE A 17 6.41 -7.29 0.16
CA ILE A 17 7.22 -8.40 0.64
C ILE A 17 8.69 -7.97 0.69
N ALA A 18 9.35 -8.22 1.81
CA ALA A 18 10.76 -7.89 2.02
C ALA A 18 11.40 -8.82 3.04
N ALA A 19 12.70 -9.04 2.91
CA ALA A 19 13.54 -9.58 3.97
C ALA A 19 14.45 -8.46 4.47
N ALA A 20 14.51 -8.26 5.79
CA ALA A 20 15.30 -7.21 6.40
C ALA A 20 16.06 -7.73 7.60
N CYS A 21 17.34 -7.35 7.71
CA CYS A 21 18.13 -7.62 8.90
C CYS A 21 17.83 -6.63 10.03
N ASN A 22 18.57 -6.74 11.13
CA ASN A 22 18.54 -5.74 12.20
C ASN A 22 18.70 -4.32 11.62
N GLU A 23 18.08 -3.34 12.28
CA GLU A 23 17.99 -1.95 11.80
C GLU A 23 17.31 -1.76 10.44
N MET A 24 16.56 -2.77 9.96
CA MET A 24 15.79 -2.76 8.71
C MET A 24 16.66 -2.70 7.44
N GLY A 25 17.90 -3.18 7.49
CA GLY A 25 18.77 -3.27 6.30
C GLY A 25 18.27 -4.30 5.30
N ILE A 26 18.26 -3.98 4.00
CA ILE A 26 17.74 -4.85 2.93
C ILE A 26 18.72 -5.06 1.77
N GLY A 27 19.84 -4.34 1.76
CA GLY A 27 20.76 -4.37 0.64
C GLY A 27 22.09 -3.71 0.95
N LYS A 28 23.12 -4.16 0.26
CA LYS A 28 24.46 -3.60 0.24
C LYS A 28 25.03 -3.66 -1.17
N ASP A 29 25.53 -2.54 -1.71
CA ASP A 29 26.18 -2.48 -3.02
C ASP A 29 25.35 -3.15 -4.15
N GLY A 30 24.02 -3.01 -4.08
CA GLY A 30 23.09 -3.59 -5.05
C GLY A 30 22.93 -5.10 -4.96
N LYS A 31 23.20 -5.72 -3.80
CA LYS A 31 22.99 -7.16 -3.55
C LYS A 31 22.38 -7.39 -2.17
N LEU A 32 21.81 -8.58 -1.96
CA LEU A 32 21.44 -9.04 -0.63
C LEU A 32 22.72 -9.35 0.18
N PRO A 33 22.85 -8.85 1.43
CA PRO A 33 24.01 -9.11 2.27
C PRO A 33 24.13 -10.56 2.77
N TRP A 34 23.09 -11.37 2.59
CA TRP A 34 22.99 -12.75 3.04
C TRP A 34 22.63 -13.71 1.90
N HIS A 35 22.80 -15.01 2.15
CA HIS A 35 22.41 -16.07 1.24
C HIS A 35 21.50 -17.09 1.95
N LEU A 36 20.20 -16.97 1.72
CA LEU A 36 19.15 -17.76 2.36
C LEU A 36 18.20 -18.37 1.31
N PRO A 37 18.58 -19.49 0.66
CA PRO A 37 17.77 -20.10 -0.40
C PRO A 37 16.35 -20.48 0.02
N SER A 38 16.16 -20.94 1.26
CA SER A 38 14.82 -21.31 1.76
C SER A 38 13.91 -20.09 1.96
N GLU A 39 14.48 -18.96 2.37
CA GLU A 39 13.79 -17.67 2.45
C GLU A 39 13.40 -17.18 1.04
N PHE A 40 14.33 -17.30 0.09
CA PHE A 40 14.08 -16.93 -1.29
C PHE A 40 12.99 -17.79 -1.94
N HIS A 41 12.95 -19.10 -1.66
CA HIS A 41 11.85 -19.97 -2.09
C HIS A 41 10.51 -19.53 -1.48
N TYR A 42 10.48 -19.17 -0.20
CA TYR A 42 9.28 -18.60 0.42
C TYR A 42 8.81 -17.32 -0.29
N PHE A 43 9.73 -16.43 -0.64
CA PHE A 43 9.41 -15.23 -1.43
C PHE A 43 8.76 -15.60 -2.77
N VAL A 44 9.38 -16.49 -3.55
CA VAL A 44 8.86 -16.93 -4.86
C VAL A 44 7.48 -17.58 -4.72
N ASP A 45 7.33 -18.53 -3.79
CA ASP A 45 6.06 -19.23 -3.55
C ASP A 45 4.96 -18.27 -3.11
N THR A 46 5.30 -17.24 -2.33
CA THR A 46 4.33 -16.26 -1.84
C THR A 46 3.84 -15.35 -2.96
N VAL A 47 4.75 -14.81 -3.78
CA VAL A 47 4.36 -13.85 -4.82
C VAL A 47 3.72 -14.52 -6.04
N THR A 48 4.07 -15.77 -6.36
CA THR A 48 3.55 -16.52 -7.51
C THR A 48 2.19 -17.20 -7.25
N ARG A 49 1.77 -17.28 -5.98
CA ARG A 49 0.50 -17.89 -5.59
C ARG A 49 -0.69 -17.10 -6.12
N VAL A 50 -1.62 -17.81 -6.73
CA VAL A 50 -2.89 -17.23 -7.22
C VAL A 50 -4.08 -18.05 -6.76
N SER A 51 -5.23 -17.39 -6.59
CA SER A 51 -6.45 -18.01 -6.06
C SER A 51 -7.07 -19.07 -6.97
N ARG A 52 -6.84 -18.97 -8.29
CA ARG A 52 -7.36 -19.90 -9.30
C ARG A 52 -6.55 -19.86 -10.59
N PRO A 53 -6.59 -20.92 -11.42
CA PRO A 53 -5.94 -20.94 -12.72
C PRO A 53 -6.36 -19.76 -13.61
N GLY A 54 -5.39 -19.21 -14.36
CA GLY A 54 -5.61 -18.08 -15.26
C GLY A 54 -5.56 -16.70 -14.60
N LYS A 55 -5.44 -16.62 -13.28
CA LYS A 55 -5.12 -15.36 -12.58
C LYS A 55 -3.61 -15.13 -12.57
N MET A 56 -3.24 -13.86 -12.45
CA MET A 56 -1.87 -13.40 -12.34
C MET A 56 -1.74 -12.39 -11.21
N ASN A 57 -0.52 -12.21 -10.72
CA ASN A 57 -0.16 -11.08 -9.88
C ASN A 57 0.72 -10.11 -10.65
N LEU A 58 0.69 -8.84 -10.26
CA LEU A 58 1.57 -7.80 -10.79
C LEU A 58 2.70 -7.56 -9.78
N MET A 59 3.95 -7.78 -10.16
CA MET A 59 5.11 -7.52 -9.31
C MET A 59 5.79 -6.22 -9.73
N VAL A 60 5.81 -5.24 -8.83
CA VAL A 60 6.35 -3.90 -9.06
C VAL A 60 7.72 -3.75 -8.41
N TRP A 61 8.67 -3.29 -9.21
CA TRP A 61 10.07 -3.11 -8.82
C TRP A 61 10.55 -1.69 -9.13
N GLY A 62 11.44 -1.15 -8.32
CA GLY A 62 12.25 0.02 -8.68
C GLY A 62 13.42 -0.39 -9.56
N ARG A 63 13.86 0.51 -10.46
CA ARG A 63 14.97 0.27 -11.41
C ARG A 63 16.19 -0.43 -10.80
N LEU A 64 16.74 0.10 -9.70
CA LEU A 64 17.95 -0.46 -9.09
C LEU A 64 17.71 -1.87 -8.51
N CYS A 65 16.53 -2.10 -7.94
CA CYS A 65 16.16 -3.40 -7.41
C CYS A 65 15.99 -4.42 -8.54
N TRP A 66 15.38 -4.04 -9.67
CA TRP A 66 15.28 -4.90 -10.85
C TRP A 66 16.66 -5.43 -11.29
N PHE A 67 17.63 -4.54 -11.47
CA PHE A 67 18.98 -4.91 -11.92
C PHE A 67 19.86 -5.58 -10.85
N SER A 68 19.45 -5.58 -9.58
CA SER A 68 20.15 -6.33 -8.53
C SER A 68 19.83 -7.83 -8.52
N ASN A 69 18.72 -8.23 -9.15
CA ASN A 69 18.27 -9.61 -9.15
C ASN A 69 19.01 -10.43 -10.23
N PRO A 70 19.37 -11.69 -9.94
CA PRO A 70 19.93 -12.59 -10.96
C PRO A 70 18.90 -12.89 -12.06
N GLU A 71 19.34 -12.93 -13.32
CA GLU A 71 18.47 -13.23 -14.47
C GLU A 71 17.75 -14.58 -14.34
N THR A 72 18.38 -15.56 -13.64
CA THR A 72 17.80 -16.89 -13.38
C THR A 72 16.54 -16.87 -12.52
N MET A 73 16.23 -15.74 -11.87
CA MET A 73 14.96 -15.54 -11.17
C MET A 73 13.77 -15.46 -12.13
N PHE A 74 14.01 -15.09 -13.39
CA PHE A 74 12.98 -14.82 -14.37
C PHE A 74 12.93 -15.92 -15.44
N PRO A 75 11.72 -16.27 -15.93
CA PRO A 75 10.41 -15.77 -15.53
C PRO A 75 9.87 -16.44 -14.26
N MET A 76 9.05 -15.70 -13.49
CA MET A 76 8.29 -16.26 -12.38
C MET A 76 6.86 -16.63 -12.81
N ALA A 77 6.39 -17.81 -12.40
CA ALA A 77 5.06 -18.29 -12.75
C ALA A 77 3.96 -17.35 -12.24
N ASN A 78 2.93 -17.11 -13.06
CA ASN A 78 1.78 -16.24 -12.74
C ASN A 78 2.12 -14.78 -12.40
N ILE A 79 3.32 -14.29 -12.74
CA ILE A 79 3.73 -12.91 -12.49
C ILE A 79 3.84 -12.12 -13.78
N LEU A 80 3.26 -10.91 -13.79
CA LEU A 80 3.64 -9.85 -14.71
C LEU A 80 4.57 -8.88 -13.99
N HIS A 81 5.69 -8.55 -14.63
CA HIS A 81 6.73 -7.69 -14.05
C HIS A 81 6.63 -6.25 -14.55
N VAL A 82 6.61 -5.30 -13.61
CA VAL A 82 6.68 -3.86 -13.88
C VAL A 82 7.93 -3.28 -13.26
N VAL A 83 8.71 -2.56 -14.06
CA VAL A 83 9.84 -1.77 -13.57
C VAL A 83 9.44 -0.30 -13.54
N LEU A 84 9.69 0.36 -12.41
CA LEU A 84 9.52 1.80 -12.24
C LEU A 84 10.84 2.51 -12.54
N SER A 85 10.82 3.42 -13.50
CA SER A 85 11.96 4.26 -13.84
C SER A 85 11.56 5.50 -14.62
N ASN A 86 12.19 6.63 -14.30
CA ASN A 86 12.10 7.87 -15.07
C ASN A 86 13.29 8.07 -16.03
N THR A 87 14.29 7.19 -16.01
CA THR A 87 15.48 7.28 -16.87
C THR A 87 15.55 6.22 -17.96
N LEU A 88 14.74 5.16 -17.85
CA LEU A 88 14.67 4.13 -18.88
C LEU A 88 13.68 4.56 -19.95
N ASN A 89 14.00 4.28 -21.20
CA ASN A 89 13.15 4.59 -22.35
C ASN A 89 12.54 3.34 -22.99
N THR A 90 12.98 2.15 -22.57
CA THR A 90 12.54 0.85 -23.08
C THR A 90 12.33 -0.11 -21.92
N VAL A 91 11.37 -1.03 -22.09
CA VAL A 91 11.13 -2.11 -21.12
C VAL A 91 12.41 -2.95 -21.00
N PRO A 92 12.97 -3.16 -19.78
CA PRO A 92 14.12 -4.04 -19.58
C PRO A 92 13.83 -5.49 -19.95
N ASP A 93 14.87 -6.26 -20.22
CA ASP A 93 14.75 -7.70 -20.47
C ASP A 93 14.01 -8.40 -19.33
N HIS A 94 13.15 -9.37 -19.67
CA HIS A 94 12.25 -10.12 -18.78
C HIS A 94 11.13 -9.32 -18.08
N ALA A 95 11.18 -7.98 -18.09
CA ALA A 95 10.07 -7.17 -17.64
C ALA A 95 8.95 -7.18 -18.68
N HIS A 96 7.70 -7.05 -18.23
CA HIS A 96 6.55 -6.96 -19.13
C HIS A 96 6.20 -5.50 -19.41
N PHE A 97 6.40 -4.62 -18.42
CA PHE A 97 6.05 -3.21 -18.51
C PHE A 97 7.12 -2.32 -17.87
N LEU A 98 7.19 -1.10 -18.37
CA LEU A 98 7.94 0.02 -17.79
C LEU A 98 6.94 1.13 -17.47
N CYS A 99 6.93 1.58 -16.22
CA CYS A 99 6.10 2.68 -15.75
C CYS A 99 7.00 3.80 -15.19
N GLN A 100 6.57 5.05 -15.33
CA GLN A 100 7.35 6.20 -14.86
C GLN A 100 7.14 6.49 -13.36
N ASP A 101 6.01 6.03 -12.82
CA ASP A 101 5.62 6.26 -11.43
C ASP A 101 4.79 5.10 -10.86
N PHE A 102 4.56 5.13 -9.55
CA PHE A 102 3.83 4.08 -8.83
C PHE A 102 2.35 4.01 -9.25
N GLU A 103 1.71 5.16 -9.47
CA GLU A 103 0.28 5.24 -9.79
C GLU A 103 -0.04 4.63 -11.16
N SER A 104 0.82 4.85 -12.15
CA SER A 104 0.68 4.24 -13.47
C SER A 104 0.76 2.72 -13.42
N ALA A 105 1.59 2.14 -12.54
CA ALA A 105 1.61 0.69 -12.31
C ALA A 105 0.34 0.18 -11.62
N ILE A 106 -0.25 0.96 -10.72
CA ILE A 106 -1.54 0.61 -10.08
C ILE A 106 -2.67 0.64 -11.10
N ARG A 107 -2.78 1.69 -11.92
CA ARG A 107 -3.77 1.79 -13.00
C ARG A 107 -3.64 0.64 -13.98
N LEU A 108 -2.41 0.28 -14.35
CA LEU A 108 -2.13 -0.87 -15.21
C LEU A 108 -2.76 -2.16 -14.65
N ALA A 109 -2.72 -2.40 -13.33
CA ALA A 109 -3.37 -3.55 -12.71
C ALA A 109 -4.90 -3.42 -12.55
N ALA A 110 -5.39 -2.19 -12.45
CA ALA A 110 -6.76 -1.88 -12.07
C ALA A 110 -7.69 -1.61 -13.25
N GLU A 111 -7.15 -1.36 -14.44
CA GLU A 111 -7.90 -1.04 -15.65
C GLU A 111 -7.81 -2.17 -16.70
N PRO A 112 -8.82 -2.32 -17.57
CA PRO A 112 -8.77 -3.29 -18.67
C PRO A 112 -7.55 -3.06 -19.58
N PRO A 113 -6.97 -4.13 -20.17
CA PRO A 113 -7.43 -5.52 -20.09
C PRO A 113 -6.92 -6.30 -18.87
N LEU A 114 -5.95 -5.75 -18.12
CA LEU A 114 -5.26 -6.50 -17.08
C LEU A 114 -6.07 -6.64 -15.79
N ALA A 115 -7.01 -5.72 -15.54
CA ALA A 115 -7.92 -5.80 -14.39
C ALA A 115 -8.64 -7.14 -14.27
N ASP A 116 -8.91 -7.82 -15.39
CA ASP A 116 -9.64 -9.08 -15.39
C ASP A 116 -8.77 -10.30 -15.00
N ILE A 117 -7.45 -10.18 -15.08
CA ILE A 117 -6.51 -11.27 -14.75
C ILE A 117 -5.70 -10.99 -13.49
N ILE A 118 -5.39 -9.72 -13.20
CA ILE A 118 -4.60 -9.35 -12.02
C ILE A 118 -5.46 -9.41 -10.75
N GLU A 119 -5.00 -10.17 -9.75
CA GLU A 119 -5.67 -10.26 -8.45
C GLU A 119 -4.93 -9.55 -7.32
N THR A 120 -3.60 -9.52 -7.33
CA THR A 120 -2.78 -8.85 -6.31
C THR A 120 -1.65 -8.05 -6.95
N ILE A 121 -1.36 -6.88 -6.38
CA ILE A 121 -0.17 -6.09 -6.71
C ILE A 121 0.86 -6.34 -5.60
N TRP A 122 1.96 -7.00 -5.93
CA TRP A 122 3.10 -7.24 -5.04
C TRP A 122 4.18 -6.18 -5.25
N ILE A 123 4.76 -5.72 -4.15
CA ILE A 123 5.85 -4.74 -4.16
C ILE A 123 7.12 -5.44 -3.70
N GLY A 124 8.08 -5.55 -4.62
CA GLY A 124 9.39 -6.17 -4.38
C GLY A 124 10.50 -5.21 -3.96
N GLY A 125 10.18 -3.91 -3.85
CA GLY A 125 11.13 -2.87 -3.49
C GLY A 125 11.68 -2.11 -4.70
N GLY A 126 12.68 -1.24 -4.57
CA GLY A 126 13.42 -0.90 -3.35
C GLY A 126 12.73 0.16 -2.48
N THR A 127 13.52 0.80 -1.61
CA THR A 127 13.05 1.71 -0.54
C THR A 127 11.97 2.72 -0.96
N GLN A 128 12.12 3.38 -2.11
CA GLN A 128 11.12 4.37 -2.56
C GLN A 128 9.78 3.72 -2.92
N VAL A 129 9.80 2.60 -3.64
CA VAL A 129 8.58 1.88 -4.04
C VAL A 129 7.86 1.33 -2.82
N TYR A 130 8.60 0.86 -1.81
CA TYR A 130 8.02 0.47 -0.53
C TYR A 130 7.34 1.65 0.19
N LYS A 131 7.95 2.84 0.20
CA LYS A 131 7.34 4.04 0.80
C LYS A 131 6.04 4.41 0.10
N ASP A 132 6.05 4.44 -1.22
CA ASP A 132 4.87 4.80 -2.02
C ASP A 132 3.73 3.80 -1.75
N ALA A 133 4.05 2.51 -1.68
CA ALA A 133 3.09 1.47 -1.36
C ALA A 133 2.52 1.55 0.06
N LEU A 134 3.35 1.78 1.09
CA LEU A 134 2.89 1.93 2.48
C LEU A 134 1.89 3.07 2.65
N ASN A 135 2.11 4.16 1.90
CA ASN A 135 1.24 5.34 1.90
C ASN A 135 -0.04 5.14 1.08
N HIS A 136 -0.10 4.11 0.24
CA HIS A 136 -1.25 3.88 -0.63
C HIS A 136 -2.46 3.34 0.15
N PRO A 137 -3.70 3.83 -0.12
CA PRO A 137 -4.91 3.36 0.56
C PRO A 137 -5.28 1.90 0.25
N TRP A 138 -4.74 1.32 -0.82
CA TRP A 138 -4.98 -0.09 -1.15
C TRP A 138 -3.97 -1.05 -0.52
N CYS A 139 -2.95 -0.55 0.18
CA CYS A 139 -2.04 -1.41 0.91
C CYS A 139 -2.75 -2.06 2.10
N ASP A 140 -2.77 -3.39 2.14
CA ASP A 140 -3.44 -4.17 3.19
C ASP A 140 -2.46 -5.00 4.03
N LEU A 141 -1.40 -5.55 3.42
CA LEU A 141 -0.44 -6.42 4.09
C LEU A 141 1.02 -6.04 3.81
N VAL A 142 1.86 -6.26 4.83
CA VAL A 142 3.33 -6.25 4.73
C VAL A 142 3.84 -7.60 5.20
N TYR A 143 4.41 -8.37 4.27
CA TYR A 143 5.16 -9.58 4.54
C TYR A 143 6.61 -9.19 4.80
N LEU A 144 7.10 -9.46 6.00
CA LEU A 144 8.44 -9.10 6.42
C LEU A 144 9.14 -10.33 6.98
N THR A 145 10.17 -10.81 6.29
CA THR A 145 11.12 -11.75 6.89
C THR A 145 12.07 -10.95 7.79
N ASP A 146 11.96 -11.16 9.10
CA ASP A 146 12.84 -10.54 10.11
C ASP A 146 14.10 -11.42 10.27
N ILE A 147 15.20 -10.98 9.65
CA ILE A 147 16.50 -11.65 9.69
C ILE A 147 17.23 -11.18 10.96
N MET A 148 17.42 -12.12 11.88
CA MET A 148 17.90 -11.88 13.24
C MET A 148 19.43 -11.85 13.29
N ALA A 149 20.05 -11.02 12.47
CA ALA A 149 21.50 -10.84 12.36
C ALA A 149 21.84 -9.41 11.91
N ASP A 150 23.07 -8.98 12.17
CA ASP A 150 23.59 -7.69 11.73
C ASP A 150 24.40 -7.86 10.44
N PHE A 151 24.10 -7.04 9.44
CA PHE A 151 24.84 -6.95 8.19
C PHE A 151 25.15 -5.49 7.87
N ASP A 152 26.29 -5.22 7.24
CA ASP A 152 26.58 -3.89 6.68
C ASP A 152 25.62 -3.64 5.50
N CYS A 153 24.77 -2.62 5.64
CA CYS A 153 23.72 -2.28 4.68
C CYS A 153 23.81 -0.79 4.31
N ASP A 154 23.52 -0.47 3.05
CA ASP A 154 23.37 0.91 2.55
C ASP A 154 21.94 1.22 2.08
N VAL A 155 21.10 0.20 1.90
CA VAL A 155 19.68 0.31 1.58
C VAL A 155 18.85 -0.27 2.72
N PHE A 156 17.83 0.48 3.12
CA PHE A 156 16.98 0.14 4.26
C PHE A 156 15.50 0.11 3.88
N PHE A 157 14.75 -0.82 4.47
CA PHE A 157 13.29 -0.83 4.40
C PHE A 157 12.73 0.37 5.17
N PRO A 158 11.74 1.09 4.63
CA PRO A 158 11.19 2.25 5.32
C PRO A 158 10.51 1.85 6.63
N LYS A 159 10.72 2.66 7.68
CA LYS A 159 9.92 2.55 8.91
C LYS A 159 8.45 2.74 8.57
N PHE A 160 7.60 1.93 9.18
CA PHE A 160 6.15 2.01 9.02
C PHE A 160 5.46 1.96 10.38
N ASP A 161 4.27 2.55 10.44
CA ASP A 161 3.51 2.70 11.67
C ASP A 161 2.98 1.34 12.18
N ARG A 162 3.53 0.85 13.28
CA ARG A 162 3.08 -0.39 13.96
C ARG A 162 1.75 -0.20 14.72
N GLY A 163 1.34 1.04 14.92
CA GLY A 163 0.00 1.44 15.32
C GLY A 163 -1.03 1.10 14.25
N LEU A 164 -0.70 1.39 12.99
CA LEU A 164 -1.56 1.15 11.84
C LEU A 164 -1.41 -0.27 11.25
N PHE A 165 -0.21 -0.84 11.26
CA PHE A 165 0.06 -2.18 10.74
C PHE A 165 0.36 -3.14 11.89
N LYS A 166 -0.62 -3.99 12.24
CA LYS A 166 -0.53 -4.92 13.37
C LYS A 166 0.07 -6.24 12.95
N LEU A 167 1.04 -6.72 13.75
CA LEU A 167 1.57 -8.06 13.62
C LEU A 167 0.44 -9.08 13.79
N GLN A 168 0.36 -10.03 12.86
CA GLN A 168 -0.52 -11.17 12.95
C GLN A 168 0.24 -12.30 13.65
N GLU A 169 -0.27 -12.82 14.78
CA GLU A 169 0.38 -13.92 15.51
C GLU A 169 0.48 -15.19 14.66
N ARG A 170 -0.51 -15.39 13.79
CA ARG A 170 -0.55 -16.46 12.78
C ARG A 170 -1.19 -15.90 11.52
N PHE A 171 -0.71 -16.36 10.36
CA PHE A 171 -1.30 -16.04 9.07
C PHE A 171 -1.31 -17.30 8.20
N PRO A 172 -2.39 -17.57 7.43
CA PRO A 172 -2.45 -18.74 6.56
C PRO A 172 -1.24 -18.83 5.64
N ASP A 173 -0.73 -20.05 5.46
CA ASP A 173 0.39 -20.37 4.55
C ASP A 173 1.72 -19.65 4.86
N VAL A 174 1.85 -19.08 6.06
CA VAL A 174 3.11 -18.48 6.55
C VAL A 174 3.71 -19.35 7.63
N PRO A 175 4.96 -19.85 7.46
CA PRO A 175 5.60 -20.68 8.48
C PRO A 175 5.73 -19.93 9.81
N SER A 176 5.38 -20.60 10.90
CA SER A 176 5.47 -20.06 12.25
C SER A 176 6.80 -20.42 12.90
N GLY A 177 7.25 -19.58 13.84
CA GLY A 177 8.49 -19.81 14.59
C GLY A 177 9.75 -19.37 13.86
N VAL A 178 10.89 -19.56 14.52
CA VAL A 178 12.20 -19.20 14.01
C VAL A 178 12.71 -20.30 13.07
N GLN A 179 13.13 -19.89 11.89
CA GLN A 179 13.88 -20.69 10.92
C GLN A 179 15.38 -20.44 11.12
N GLU A 180 16.21 -21.37 10.70
CA GLU A 180 17.66 -21.21 10.70
C GLU A 180 18.25 -21.83 9.43
N GLU A 181 19.05 -21.05 8.70
CA GLU A 181 19.73 -21.48 7.49
C GLU A 181 21.11 -20.81 7.45
N ASN A 182 22.17 -21.58 7.16
CA ASN A 182 23.54 -21.08 7.09
C ASN A 182 23.99 -20.30 8.36
N GLY A 183 23.50 -20.69 9.54
CA GLY A 183 23.80 -20.03 10.82
C GLY A 183 23.08 -18.69 11.04
N VAL A 184 22.17 -18.31 10.13
CA VAL A 184 21.35 -17.10 10.23
C VAL A 184 19.93 -17.51 10.63
N LYS A 185 19.45 -16.92 11.72
CA LYS A 185 18.06 -17.09 12.18
C LYS A 185 17.16 -16.05 11.55
N TYR A 186 15.95 -16.45 11.19
CA TYR A 186 14.94 -15.52 10.69
C TYR A 186 13.53 -16.01 11.00
N LYS A 187 12.55 -15.12 10.93
CA LYS A 187 11.13 -15.47 11.07
C LYS A 187 10.30 -14.73 10.03
N PHE A 188 9.28 -15.41 9.51
CA PHE A 188 8.32 -14.78 8.63
C PHE A 188 7.24 -14.08 9.45
N GLN A 189 7.01 -12.81 9.15
CA GLN A 189 6.00 -12.00 9.82
C GLN A 189 5.03 -11.40 8.80
N VAL A 190 3.76 -11.30 9.18
CA VAL A 190 2.76 -10.57 8.41
C VAL A 190 2.20 -9.46 9.27
N PHE A 191 2.25 -8.23 8.77
CA PHE A 191 1.58 -7.09 9.36
C PHE A 191 0.38 -6.73 8.52
N LYS A 192 -0.79 -6.61 9.17
CA LYS A 192 -2.04 -6.23 8.53
C LYS A 192 -2.41 -4.80 8.88
N LYS A 193 -2.73 -4.00 7.87
CA LYS A 193 -3.22 -2.64 8.05
C LYS A 193 -4.58 -2.70 8.75
N GLU A 194 -4.72 -1.99 9.87
CA GLU A 194 -6.00 -1.78 10.51
C GLU A 194 -6.88 -0.92 9.61
N THR A 195 -8.05 -1.45 9.27
CA THR A 195 -9.10 -0.63 8.69
C THR A 195 -9.62 0.26 9.80
N VAL A 196 -9.19 1.53 9.81
CA VAL A 196 -9.82 2.54 10.66
C VAL A 196 -11.23 2.73 10.11
N ALA A 197 -12.19 1.99 10.68
CA ALA A 197 -13.58 2.42 10.62
C ALA A 197 -13.61 3.75 11.38
N ILE A 198 -13.72 4.86 10.65
CA ILE A 198 -14.09 6.13 11.28
C ILE A 198 -15.51 5.89 11.79
N ALA A 199 -15.62 5.46 13.04
CA ALA A 199 -16.86 5.58 13.77
C ALA A 199 -17.10 7.08 13.86
N MET A 200 -17.92 7.60 12.94
CA MET A 200 -18.51 8.92 13.09
C MET A 200 -19.32 8.83 14.38
N THR A 201 -18.75 9.30 15.48
CA THR A 201 -19.49 9.44 16.73
C THR A 201 -20.57 10.46 16.47
N THR A 202 -21.82 10.00 16.36
CA THR A 202 -22.99 10.86 16.39
C THR A 202 -23.08 11.44 17.80
N GLY A 203 -22.56 12.65 17.98
CA GLY A 203 -22.54 13.34 19.25
C GLY A 203 -22.83 14.83 19.07
N PRO A 204 -23.44 15.49 20.08
CA PRO A 204 -23.68 16.92 20.03
C PRO A 204 -22.34 17.68 20.02
N CYS A 205 -22.06 18.40 18.94
CA CYS A 205 -20.93 19.32 18.86
C CYS A 205 -21.40 20.72 19.23
N ARG A 206 -20.68 21.39 20.13
CA ARG A 206 -21.00 22.75 20.60
C ARG A 206 -20.06 23.74 19.93
N VAL A 207 -20.62 24.69 19.19
CA VAL A 207 -19.86 25.75 18.53
C VAL A 207 -20.30 27.10 19.12
N MET A 208 -19.32 27.95 19.43
CA MET A 208 -19.58 29.33 19.82
C MET A 208 -19.62 30.20 18.57
N GLN A 209 -20.71 30.94 18.37
CA GLN A 209 -20.85 31.87 17.25
C GLN A 209 -21.23 33.25 17.76
N THR A 210 -20.68 34.28 17.12
CA THR A 210 -21.06 35.67 17.36
C THR A 210 -22.34 35.98 16.58
N ALA A 211 -23.40 36.38 17.27
CA ALA A 211 -24.65 36.80 16.65
C ALA A 211 -24.52 38.22 16.06
N ALA A 212 -25.47 38.60 15.19
CA ALA A 212 -25.48 39.90 14.50
C ALA A 212 -25.54 41.10 15.46
N ASP A 213 -25.91 40.89 16.73
CA ASP A 213 -25.90 41.88 17.81
C ASP A 213 -24.57 41.92 18.60
N GLY A 214 -23.54 41.20 18.15
CA GLY A 214 -22.22 41.13 18.78
C GLY A 214 -22.14 40.21 20.00
N LYS A 215 -23.21 39.49 20.35
CA LYS A 215 -23.21 38.58 21.51
C LYS A 215 -22.81 37.16 21.13
N TRP A 216 -22.10 36.48 22.02
CA TRP A 216 -21.77 35.06 21.88
C TRP A 216 -23.00 34.19 22.15
N LYS A 217 -23.29 33.26 21.24
CA LYS A 217 -24.30 32.22 21.41
C LYS A 217 -23.66 30.84 21.26
N LEU A 218 -24.01 29.94 22.17
CA LEU A 218 -23.66 28.53 22.09
C LEU A 218 -24.69 27.82 21.23
N LEU A 219 -24.26 27.22 20.13
CA LEU A 219 -25.12 26.43 19.25
C LEU A 219 -24.72 24.96 19.35
N THR A 220 -25.71 24.10 19.56
CA THR A 220 -25.55 22.65 19.54
C THR A 220 -25.92 22.14 18.15
N TYR A 221 -25.02 21.37 17.55
CA TYR A 221 -25.23 20.71 16.27
C TYR A 221 -25.16 19.20 16.46
N ILE A 222 -26.09 18.47 15.85
CA ILE A 222 -26.01 17.01 15.75
C ILE A 222 -25.38 16.68 14.39
N ILE A 223 -24.27 15.95 14.43
CA ILE A 223 -23.58 15.45 13.25
C ILE A 223 -24.17 14.08 12.94
N THR A 224 -24.99 13.98 11.88
CA THR A 224 -25.50 12.69 11.38
C THR A 224 -24.79 12.31 10.07
N PRO A 225 -24.27 11.08 9.94
CA PRO A 225 -23.70 10.63 8.68
C PRO A 225 -24.79 10.53 7.60
N ALA A 226 -24.55 11.10 6.42
CA ALA A 226 -25.55 11.15 5.35
C ALA A 226 -25.68 9.82 4.56
N SER A 227 -24.80 8.84 4.75
CA SER A 227 -24.84 7.56 4.02
C SER A 227 -23.93 6.48 4.65
N PRO A 228 -24.26 5.18 4.58
CA PRO A 228 -23.43 4.07 5.06
C PRO A 228 -22.30 3.65 4.09
N HIS A 229 -22.07 4.36 2.98
CA HIS A 229 -21.05 3.98 2.01
C HIS A 229 -19.67 4.57 2.33
N PRO A 230 -18.59 3.75 2.38
CA PRO A 230 -17.25 4.26 2.53
C PRO A 230 -16.75 4.71 1.14
N PHE A 231 -16.13 5.89 1.08
CA PHE A 231 -15.36 6.48 -0.03
C PHE A 231 -16.13 7.28 -1.11
N LEU A 232 -15.81 8.59 -1.21
CA LEU A 232 -15.35 9.34 -2.42
C LEU A 232 -15.34 10.89 -2.16
N PRO A 233 -14.68 11.73 -3.00
CA PRO A 233 -13.33 12.27 -2.82
C PRO A 233 -13.28 13.77 -2.43
N VAL A 234 -12.10 14.22 -2.01
CA VAL A 234 -11.80 15.62 -1.68
C VAL A 234 -11.56 16.42 -2.96
N LEU A 235 -12.36 17.47 -3.19
CA LEU A 235 -12.14 18.47 -4.25
C LEU A 235 -11.84 19.82 -3.59
N PHE A 236 -10.66 20.38 -3.84
CA PHE A 236 -10.28 21.73 -3.42
C PHE A 236 -10.60 22.72 -4.54
N ILE A 237 -11.40 23.75 -4.26
CA ILE A 237 -11.55 24.94 -5.10
C ILE A 237 -11.43 26.15 -4.17
N PRO A 238 -10.56 27.14 -4.44
CA PRO A 238 -10.53 28.37 -3.67
C PRO A 238 -11.65 29.30 -4.17
N LEU A 239 -12.45 29.82 -3.25
CA LEU A 239 -13.18 31.05 -3.50
C LEU A 239 -13.03 32.00 -2.31
N ASP A 240 -12.63 33.21 -2.68
CA ASP A 240 -12.43 34.37 -1.85
C ASP A 240 -13.68 34.76 -1.04
N THR A 241 -13.42 35.49 0.04
CA THR A 241 -14.32 36.30 0.91
C THR A 241 -15.08 35.63 2.08
N GLN A 242 -14.54 35.91 3.27
CA GLN A 242 -15.18 36.08 4.60
C GLN A 242 -16.07 34.97 5.18
N VAL A 243 -15.49 33.87 5.67
CA VAL A 243 -16.04 33.06 6.81
C VAL A 243 -14.88 32.40 7.58
N LEU A 244 -14.99 32.39 8.92
CA LEU A 244 -14.09 31.70 9.86
C LEU A 244 -13.92 30.21 9.53
N SER A 245 -12.68 29.82 9.31
CA SER A 245 -12.24 28.44 9.11
C SER A 245 -12.10 27.69 10.45
N LEU A 246 -12.92 26.65 10.66
CA LEU A 246 -12.53 25.46 11.42
C LEU A 246 -12.33 24.34 10.40
N PHE A 247 -11.08 23.93 10.20
CA PHE A 247 -10.71 22.89 9.25
C PHE A 247 -11.20 21.53 9.77
N VAL A 248 -12.35 21.08 9.27
CA VAL A 248 -12.66 19.66 9.18
C VAL A 248 -13.08 19.39 7.74
N VAL A 249 -12.20 18.73 7.00
CA VAL A 249 -12.54 18.12 5.71
C VAL A 249 -13.54 17.01 6.03
N THR A 250 -14.84 17.29 5.97
CA THR A 250 -15.88 16.28 6.19
C THR A 250 -16.30 15.63 4.87
N PRO A 251 -16.60 14.32 4.87
CA PRO A 251 -17.53 13.72 3.90
C PRO A 251 -18.87 14.45 3.94
N ILE A 252 -19.77 14.18 2.99
CA ILE A 252 -21.13 14.76 3.00
C ILE A 252 -21.79 14.47 4.36
N VAL A 253 -21.90 15.50 5.21
CA VAL A 253 -22.55 15.46 6.53
C VAL A 253 -23.75 16.38 6.47
N HIS A 254 -24.92 15.88 6.82
CA HIS A 254 -26.08 16.74 7.07
C HIS A 254 -25.94 17.33 8.48
N ILE A 255 -25.89 18.66 8.54
CA ILE A 255 -25.90 19.42 9.79
C ILE A 255 -27.32 19.97 9.97
N THR A 256 -28.04 19.47 10.96
CA THR A 256 -29.33 20.02 11.37
C THR A 256 -29.16 20.79 12.68
N ARG A 257 -29.74 21.99 12.74
CA ARG A 257 -29.83 22.77 13.97
C ARG A 257 -30.93 22.16 14.83
N GLU A 258 -30.67 21.88 16.11
CA GLU A 258 -31.74 21.51 17.03
C GLU A 258 -32.77 22.65 17.11
N PRO A 259 -34.08 22.35 17.13
CA PRO A 259 -35.12 23.36 17.35
C PRO A 259 -35.01 24.04 18.72
#